data_AF-A0A5K1CYI3-F1
#
_entry.id   AF-A0A5K1CYI3-F1
#
_cell.length_a   1.000
_cell.length_b   1.000
_cell.length_c   1.000
_cell.angle_alpha   90.00
_cell.angle_beta   90.00
_cell.angle_gamma   90.00
#
_symmetry.space_group_name_H-M   'P 1'
#
loop_
_entity.id
_entity.type
_entity.pdbx_description
1 polymer ?
#
loop_
_entity_poly.entity_id
_entity_poly.type
_entity_poly.pdbx_seq_one_letter_code
_entity_poly.pdbx_strand_id
1 'polypeptide(L)'
;EARALLGRLEYQRGNVDAALHVFEGIDVAAVAPKIKLSITRKFELRKRRLHNEVTPLMSMHSVSLLLEAIFLKAKALQDLGRFK
;
A
#
# COMPACT_ATOMS: atom_id res chain seq x y z
N GLU A 1 6.88 4.88 1.69
CA GLU A 1 5.89 5.22 2.74
C GLU A 1 5.51 6.70 2.72
N ALA A 2 6.46 7.64 2.66
CA ALA A 2 6.17 9.08 2.59
C ALA A 2 5.14 9.46 1.50
N ARG A 3 5.26 8.88 0.29
CA ARG A 3 4.29 9.10 -0.80
C ARG A 3 2.88 8.59 -0.49
N ALA A 4 2.76 7.45 0.20
CA ALA A 4 1.46 6.91 0.59
C ALA A 4 0.77 7.85 1.59
N LEU A 5 1.51 8.36 2.57
CA LEU A 5 1.00 9.30 3.56
C LEU A 5 0.61 10.65 2.94
N LEU A 6 1.47 11.22 2.10
CA LEU A 6 1.20 12.48 1.42
C LEU A 6 -0.01 12.37 0.48
N GLY A 7 -0.07 11.33 -0.35
CA GLY A 7 -1.19 11.15 -1.28
C GLY A 7 -2.53 10.99 -0.54
N ARG A 8 -2.54 10.33 0.63
CA ARG A 8 -3.73 10.26 1.47
C ARG A 8 -4.18 11.63 1.99
N LEU A 9 -3.24 12.46 2.45
CA LEU A 9 -3.57 13.81 2.93
C LEU A 9 -4.17 14.68 1.81
N GLU A 10 -3.59 14.63 0.62
CA GLU A 10 -4.11 15.37 -0.54
C GLU A 10 -5.50 14.86 -0.94
N TYR A 11 -5.70 13.53 -0.95
CA TYR A 11 -7.00 12.94 -1.26
C TYR A 11 -8.08 13.34 -0.24
N GLN A 12 -7.74 13.34 1.05
CA GLN A 12 -8.64 13.76 2.14
C GLN A 12 -9.00 15.25 2.06
N ARG A 13 -8.12 16.09 1.51
CA ARG A 13 -8.37 17.52 1.27
C ARG A 13 -9.23 17.78 0.04
N GLY A 14 -9.58 16.75 -0.74
CA GLY A 14 -10.30 16.88 -2.01
C GLY A 14 -9.39 17.21 -3.20
N ASN A 15 -8.07 17.26 -3.01
CA ASN A 15 -7.10 17.50 -4.07
C ASN A 15 -6.82 16.20 -4.85
N VAL A 16 -7.84 15.65 -5.51
CA VAL A 16 -7.79 14.31 -6.13
C VAL A 16 -6.70 14.20 -7.20
N ASP A 17 -6.49 15.25 -8.00
CA ASP A 17 -5.46 15.28 -9.06
C ASP A 17 -4.04 15.23 -8.48
N ALA A 18 -3.77 16.06 -7.46
CA ALA A 18 -2.50 16.06 -6.74
C ALA A 18 -2.25 14.73 -6.01
N ALA A 19 -3.28 14.16 -5.40
CA ALA A 19 -3.20 12.85 -4.77
C ALA A 19 -2.83 11.75 -5.79
N LEU A 20 -3.49 11.75 -6.94
CA LEU A 20 -3.21 10.79 -8.02
C LEU A 20 -1.77 10.92 -8.50
N HIS A 21 -1.27 12.14 -8.72
CA HIS A 21 0.12 12.36 -9.12
C HIS A 21 1.12 11.79 -8.09
N VAL A 22 0.86 11.98 -6.79
CA VAL A 22 1.68 11.41 -5.72
C VAL A 22 1.62 9.87 -5.72
N PHE A 23 0.44 9.29 -5.98
CA PHE A 23 0.26 7.83 -6.07
C PHE A 23 0.86 7.22 -7.35
N GLU A 24 1.00 7.97 -8.43
CA GLU A 24 1.73 7.54 -9.63
C GLU A 24 3.22 7.29 -9.34
N GLY A 25 3.79 8.03 -8.39
CA GLY A 25 5.16 7.80 -7.89
C GLY A 25 5.35 6.55 -7.02
N ILE A 26 4.31 5.73 -6.81
CA ILE A 26 4.41 4.43 -6.12
C ILE A 26 4.55 3.33 -7.19
N ASP A 27 5.71 2.68 -7.22
CA ASP A 27 5.94 1.51 -8.07
C ASP A 27 5.23 0.28 -7.50
N VAL A 28 3.97 0.09 -7.92
CA VAL A 28 3.11 -1.01 -7.50
C VAL A 28 3.73 -2.36 -7.84
N ALA A 29 4.38 -2.49 -8.99
CA ALA A 29 5.00 -3.74 -9.44
C ALA A 29 6.16 -4.15 -8.53
N ALA A 30 6.96 -3.19 -8.06
CA ALA A 30 8.06 -3.46 -7.13
C ALA A 30 7.60 -3.73 -5.68
N VAL A 31 6.50 -3.14 -5.23
CA VAL A 31 6.01 -3.32 -3.84
C VAL A 31 5.04 -4.50 -3.66
N ALA A 32 4.28 -4.86 -4.68
CA ALA A 32 3.34 -5.98 -4.64
C ALA A 32 3.95 -7.31 -4.17
N PRO A 33 5.11 -7.78 -4.70
CA PRO A 33 5.72 -9.02 -4.21
C PRO A 33 6.19 -8.91 -2.75
N LYS A 34 6.63 -7.73 -2.30
CA LYS A 34 7.07 -7.47 -0.91
C LYS A 34 5.88 -7.49 0.06
N ILE A 35 4.75 -6.93 -0.35
CA ILE A 35 3.47 -6.99 0.39
C ILE A 35 3.03 -8.43 0.53
N LYS A 36 2.97 -9.18 -0.59
CA LYS A 36 2.56 -10.59 -0.60
C LYS A 36 3.43 -11.41 0.35
N LEU A 37 4.76 -11.30 0.23
CA LEU A 37 5.70 -12.03 1.08
C LEU A 37 5.56 -11.68 2.56
N SER A 38 5.37 -10.39 2.90
CA SER A 38 5.21 -9.96 4.29
C SER A 38 3.92 -10.49 4.93
N ILE A 39 2.82 -10.53 4.16
CA ILE A 39 1.54 -11.11 4.60
C ILE A 39 1.66 -12.64 4.76
N THR A 40 2.24 -13.33 3.76
CA THR A 40 2.43 -14.78 3.79
C THR A 40 3.28 -15.18 5.01
N ARG A 41 4.42 -14.52 5.22
CA ARG A 41 5.27 -14.77 6.40
C ARG A 41 4.52 -14.58 7.70
N LYS A 42 3.73 -13.50 7.84
CA LYS A 42 2.91 -13.31 9.06
C LYS A 42 1.91 -14.44 9.28
N PHE A 43 1.26 -14.91 8.23
CA PHE A 43 0.28 -16.00 8.35
C PHE A 43 0.96 -17.35 8.64
N GLU A 44 2.10 -17.62 8.00
CA GLU A 44 2.94 -18.78 8.27
C GLU A 44 3.48 -18.76 9.70
N LEU A 45 3.94 -17.62 10.21
CA LEU A 45 4.37 -17.45 11.61
C LEU A 45 3.22 -17.74 12.59
N ARG A 46 1.99 -17.33 12.27
CA ARG A 46 0.81 -17.66 13.08
C ARG A 46 0.49 -19.15 13.07
N LYS A 47 0.75 -19.84 11.95
CA LYS A 47 0.51 -21.29 11.77
C LYS A 47 1.63 -22.17 12.35
N ARG A 48 2.89 -21.70 12.31
CA ARG A 48 4.11 -22.41 12.76
C ARG A 48 4.67 -21.84 14.06
N ARG A 49 3.85 -21.49 15.05
CA ARG A 49 4.36 -20.92 16.33
C ARG A 49 5.14 -21.96 17.16
N LEU A 50 6.35 -22.27 16.72
CA LEU A 50 7.51 -22.81 17.44
C LEU A 50 8.65 -22.85 16.41
N HIS A 51 9.69 -22.05 16.64
CA HIS A 51 10.96 -22.05 15.92
C HIS A 51 11.09 -21.14 14.67
N ASN A 52 12.06 -20.24 14.79
CA ASN A 52 12.66 -19.35 13.80
C ASN A 52 11.99 -17.98 13.52
N GLU A 53 12.65 -16.93 14.02
CA GLU A 53 12.38 -15.53 13.71
C GLU A 53 12.71 -15.22 12.25
N VAL A 54 11.72 -15.37 11.36
CA VAL A 54 11.79 -14.75 10.03
C VAL A 54 11.13 -13.39 10.11
N THR A 55 11.93 -12.34 10.24
CA THR A 55 11.41 -10.96 10.24
C THR A 55 10.68 -10.69 8.92
N PRO A 56 9.43 -10.18 8.97
CA PRO A 56 8.75 -9.69 7.77
C PRO A 56 9.61 -8.68 7.03
N LEU A 57 9.58 -8.70 5.69
CA LEU A 57 10.35 -7.75 4.88
C LEU A 57 9.87 -6.30 5.10
N MET A 58 8.63 -6.13 5.55
CA MET A 58 8.02 -4.85 5.91
C MET A 58 7.17 -5.00 7.17
N SER A 59 7.04 -3.91 7.93
CA SER A 59 6.08 -3.84 9.03
C SER A 59 4.65 -3.97 8.50
N MET A 60 3.74 -4.52 9.31
CA MET A 60 2.33 -4.60 8.90
C MET A 60 1.69 -3.22 8.74
N HIS A 61 2.18 -2.21 9.45
CA HIS A 61 1.74 -0.84 9.28
C HIS A 61 2.09 -0.32 7.88
N SER A 62 3.32 -0.57 7.43
CA SER A 62 3.77 -0.26 6.07
C SER A 62 2.91 -0.95 5.01
N VAL A 63 2.58 -2.23 5.23
CA VAL A 63 1.70 -2.99 4.34
C VAL A 63 0.31 -2.35 4.25
N SER A 64 -0.29 -2.00 5.40
CA SER A 64 -1.60 -1.33 5.44
C SER A 64 -1.57 0.01 4.70
N LEU A 65 -0.53 0.83 4.91
CA LEU A 65 -0.38 2.12 4.22
C LEU A 65 -0.25 1.96 2.69
N LEU A 66 0.51 0.97 2.24
CA LEU A 66 0.68 0.73 0.80
C LEU A 66 -0.61 0.23 0.15
N LEU A 67 -1.34 -0.67 0.81
CA LEU A 67 -2.65 -1.13 0.34
C LEU A 67 -3.65 0.03 0.28
N GLU A 68 -3.69 0.87 1.30
CA GLU A 68 -4.55 2.06 1.33
C GLU A 68 -4.20 3.03 0.19
N ALA A 69 -2.91 3.29 -0.06
CA ALA A 69 -2.50 4.16 -1.17
C ALA A 69 -2.85 3.57 -2.55
N ILE A 70 -2.72 2.26 -2.74
CA ILE A 70 -3.13 1.58 -3.99
C ILE A 70 -4.64 1.70 -4.18
N PHE A 71 -5.42 1.51 -3.12
CA PHE A 71 -6.87 1.67 -3.15
C PHE A 71 -7.28 3.11 -3.47
N LEU A 72 -6.67 4.10 -2.80
CA LEU A 72 -6.94 5.52 -3.05
C LEU A 72 -6.52 5.95 -4.46
N LYS A 73 -5.45 5.37 -5.02
CA LYS A 73 -5.08 5.59 -6.42
C LYS A 73 -6.18 5.14 -7.38
N ALA A 74 -6.72 3.94 -7.17
CA ALA A 74 -7.82 3.42 -7.99
C ALA A 74 -9.08 4.29 -7.85
N LYS A 75 -9.40 4.72 -6.62
CA LYS A 75 -10.52 5.60 -6.35
C LYS A 75 -10.34 6.99 -7.01
N ALA A 76 -9.16 7.59 -6.91
CA ALA A 76 -8.86 8.85 -7.58
C ALA A 76 -8.99 8.76 -9.11
N LEU A 77 -8.59 7.63 -9.71
CA LEU A 77 -8.81 7.37 -11.14
C LEU A 77 -10.29 7.28 -11.49
N GLN A 78 -11.10 6.65 -10.63
CA GLN A 78 -12.56 6.58 -10.79
C GLN A 78 -13.21 7.96 -10.63
N ASP A 79 -12.85 8.71 -9.58
CA ASP A 79 -13.37 10.05 -9.30
C ASP A 79 -13.08 11.04 -10.45
N LEU A 80 -11.96 10.87 -11.15
CA LEU A 80 -11.58 11.64 -12.34
C LEU A 80 -12.15 11.07 -13.65
N GLY A 81 -12.96 10.00 -13.60
CA GLY A 81 -13.56 9.38 -14.79
C GLY A 81 -12.56 8.69 -15.72
N ARG A 82 -11.34 8.40 -15.26
CA ARG A 82 -10.27 7.76 -16.05
C ARG A 82 -10.43 6.24 -16.14
N PHE A 83 -11.24 5.65 -15.27
CA PHE A 83 -11.70 4.26 -15.31
C PHE A 83 -13.16 4.20 -14.83
N LYS A 84 -13.95 3.27 -15.38
CA LYS A 84 -15.32 2.97 -14.96
C LYS A 84 -15.37 1.68 -14.16
#